data_AF-A0A947ADU2-F1
#
_entry.id   AF-A0A947ADU2-F1
#
_cell.length_a   1.000
_cell.length_b   1.000
_cell.length_c   1.000
_cell.angle_alpha   90.00
_cell.angle_beta   90.00
_cell.angle_gamma   90.00
#
_symmetry.space_group_name_H-M   'P 1'
#
loop_
_entity.id
_entity.type
_entity.pdbx_description
1 polymer ?
#
loop_
_entity_poly.entity_id
_entity_poly.type
_entity_poly.pdbx_seq_one_letter_code
_entity_poly.pdbx_strand_id
1 'polypeptide(L)' 'MKLNKLLSTSLIMSSFLLATTIPSDSEDQALLAKMKTNGLVSIPVDKAELLKITDPSATLTDKKIELGKKLYFEPRL' A
#
# COMPACT_ATOMS: atom_id res chain seq x y z
N MET A 1 38.90 -13.48 38.41
CA MET A 1 38.84 -13.44 36.94
C MET A 1 37.56 -14.06 36.33
N LYS A 2 36.62 -14.61 37.12
CA LYS A 2 35.39 -15.24 36.58
C LYS A 2 34.23 -14.26 36.40
N LEU A 3 34.10 -13.27 37.29
CA LEU A 3 32.97 -12.33 37.29
C LEU A 3 33.03 -11.31 36.13
N ASN A 4 34.21 -10.75 35.84
CA ASN A 4 34.38 -9.80 34.74
C ASN A 4 34.14 -10.45 33.36
N LYS A 5 34.38 -11.76 33.24
CA LYS A 5 34.08 -12.53 32.03
C LYS A 5 32.57 -12.72 31.84
N LEU A 6 31.83 -12.98 32.92
CA LEU A 6 30.37 -13.09 32.90
C LEU A 6 29.68 -11.77 32.57
N LEU A 7 30.20 -10.64 33.09
CA LEU A 7 29.69 -9.31 32.75
C LEU A 7 29.88 -8.98 31.27
N SER A 8 31.05 -9.31 30.72
CA SER A 8 31.36 -9.06 29.30
C SER A 8 30.49 -9.90 28.36
N THR A 9 30.21 -11.17 28.70
CA THR A 9 29.33 -12.02 27.88
C THR A 9 27.87 -11.57 27.89
N SER A 10 27.39 -10.99 29.00
CA SER A 10 26.04 -10.42 29.10
C SER A 10 25.88 -9.20 28.19
N LEU A 11 26.88 -8.30 28.19
CA LEU A 11 26.88 -7.08 27.39
C LEU A 11 26.91 -7.35 25.87
N ILE A 12 27.58 -8.42 25.45
CA ILE A 12 27.63 -8.84 24.05
C ILE A 12 26.31 -9.48 23.63
N MET A 13 25.68 -10.28 24.48
CA MET A 13 24.38 -10.91 24.19
C MET A 13 23.24 -9.88 24.10
N SER A 14 23.25 -8.83 24.94
CA SER A 14 22.24 -7.76 24.88
C SER A 14 22.31 -6.94 23.59
N SER A 15 23.50 -6.85 22.98
CA SER A 15 23.70 -6.13 21.72
C SER A 15 23.10 -6.86 20.52
N PHE A 16 23.01 -8.20 20.58
CA PHE A 16 22.44 -9.02 19.51
C PHE A 16 20.90 -9.02 19.51
N LEU A 17 20.28 -8.88 20.69
CA LEU A 17 18.82 -8.77 20.84
C LEU A 17 18.25 -7.44 20.31
N LEU A 18 19.05 -6.37 20.29
CA LEU A 18 18.63 -5.06 19.80
C LEU A 18 18.68 -4.92 18.27
N ALA A 19 19.50 -5.74 17.60
CA ALA A 19 19.64 -5.74 16.14
C ALA A 19 18.46 -6.41 15.42
N THR A 20 17.69 -7.26 16.10
CA THR A 20 16.52 -7.96 15.52
C THR A 20 15.22 -7.19 15.60
N THR A 21 15.18 -6.05 16.30
CA THR A 21 13.94 -5.28 16.53
C THR A 21 13.97 -3.89 15.88
N ILE A 22 14.84 -3.63 14.90
CA ILE A 22 14.69 -2.44 14.05
C ILE A 22 13.51 -2.72 13.13
N PRO A 23 12.32 -2.14 13.38
CA PRO A 23 11.18 -2.34 12.50
C PRO A 23 11.39 -1.40 11.32
N SER A 24 11.87 -1.95 10.22
CA SER A 24 11.86 -1.30 8.90
C SER A 24 10.46 -0.80 8.52
N ASP A 25 9.42 -1.33 9.16
CA ASP A 25 8.00 -0.96 9.02
C ASP A 25 7.65 0.48 9.44
N SER A 26 8.55 1.18 10.14
CA SER A 26 8.28 2.54 10.65
C SER A 26 8.32 3.62 9.57
N GLU A 27 9.21 3.50 8.58
CA GLU A 27 9.33 4.47 7.48
C GLU A 27 8.18 4.33 6.46
N ASP A 28 7.79 3.09 6.15
CA ASP A 28 6.63 2.82 5.28
C ASP A 28 5.33 3.33 5.88
N GLN A 29 5.16 3.22 7.20
CA GLN A 29 4.01 3.79 7.90
C GLN A 29 4.03 5.33 7.88
N ALA A 30 5.19 5.96 7.98
CA ALA A 30 5.33 7.41 7.88
C ALA A 30 4.99 7.91 6.46
N LEU A 31 5.40 7.18 5.42
CA LEU A 31 5.02 7.46 4.03
C LEU A 31 3.51 7.28 3.82
N LEU A 32 2.92 6.18 4.29
CA LEU A 32 1.48 5.95 4.23
C LEU A 32 0.69 7.03 4.95
N ALA A 33 1.15 7.47 6.12
CA ALA A 33 0.53 8.57 6.85
C ALA A 33 0.59 9.87 6.04
N LYS A 34 1.75 10.21 5.48
CA LYS A 34 1.93 11.40 4.63
C LYS A 34 1.08 11.36 3.36
N MET A 35 0.94 10.19 2.75
CA MET A 35 0.07 10.00 1.58
C MET A 35 -1.40 10.28 1.94
N LYS A 36 -1.88 9.70 3.06
CA LYS A 36 -3.24 9.91 3.54
C LYS A 36 -3.51 11.38 3.90
N THR A 37 -2.57 12.07 4.55
CA THR A 37 -2.72 13.50 4.88
C THR A 37 -2.77 14.39 3.64
N ASN A 38 -2.11 13.96 2.55
CA ASN A 38 -2.14 14.66 1.27
C ASN A 38 -3.38 14.32 0.42
N GLY A 39 -4.35 13.60 0.98
CA GLY A 39 -5.60 13.25 0.28
C GLY A 39 -5.44 12.14 -0.76
N LEU A 40 -4.32 11.41 -0.75
CA LEU A 40 -4.17 10.22 -1.59
C LEU A 40 -5.00 9.09 -0.98
N VAL A 41 -6.05 8.72 -1.70
CA VAL A 41 -6.91 7.58 -1.40
C VAL A 41 -6.68 6.48 -2.44
N SER A 42 -6.79 5.23 -1.98
CA SER A 42 -6.76 4.07 -2.87
C SER A 42 -7.93 4.12 -3.84
N ILE A 43 -7.71 3.64 -5.06
CA ILE A 43 -8.78 3.41 -6.03
C ILE A 43 -9.78 2.42 -5.43
N PRO A 44 -11.09 2.77 -5.35
CA PRO A 44 -12.10 1.85 -4.84
C PRO A 44 -12.14 0.55 -5.64
N VAL A 45 -12.25 -0.58 -4.95
CA VAL A 45 -12.38 -1.90 -5.61
C VAL A 45 -13.81 -2.13 -6.07
N ASP A 46 -14.78 -1.50 -5.39
CA ASP A 46 -16.18 -1.62 -5.75
C ASP A 46 -16.51 -0.83 -7.01
N LYS A 47 -17.18 -1.50 -7.95
CA LYS A 47 -17.55 -0.91 -9.24
C LYS A 47 -18.57 0.22 -9.06
N ALA A 48 -19.48 0.12 -8.09
CA ALA A 48 -20.49 1.17 -7.90
C ALA A 48 -19.87 2.44 -7.34
N GLU A 49 -18.90 2.34 -6.42
CA GLU A 49 -18.10 3.48 -5.96
C GLU A 49 -17.25 4.09 -7.06
N LEU A 50 -16.63 3.27 -7.91
CA LEU A 50 -15.89 3.77 -9.08
C LEU A 50 -16.79 4.55 -10.04
N LEU A 51 -17.98 4.03 -10.33
CA LEU A 51 -18.92 4.68 -11.26
C LEU A 51 -19.40 6.05 -10.75
N LYS A 52 -19.51 6.24 -9.43
CA LYS A 52 -19.82 7.57 -8.86
C LYS A 52 -18.75 8.62 -9.21
N ILE A 53 -17.51 8.19 -9.37
CA ILE A 53 -16.37 9.06 -9.69
C ILE A 53 -16.24 9.23 -11.21
N THR A 54 -16.37 8.13 -11.97
CA THR A 54 -16.09 8.13 -13.41
C THR A 54 -17.29 8.48 -14.30
N ASP A 55 -18.52 8.22 -13.83
CA ASP A 55 -19.77 8.49 -14.55
C ASP A 55 -20.85 9.02 -13.59
N PRO A 56 -20.65 10.23 -13.04
CA PRO A 56 -21.59 10.83 -12.09
C PRO A 56 -22.97 11.09 -12.69
N SER A 57 -23.08 11.16 -14.02
CA SER A 57 -24.34 11.36 -14.76
C SER A 57 -25.04 10.06 -15.16
N ALA A 58 -24.53 8.89 -14.75
CA ALA A 58 -25.10 7.57 -15.01
C ALA A 58 -25.40 7.30 -16.50
N THR A 59 -24.50 7.73 -17.38
CA THR A 59 -24.65 7.62 -18.83
C THR A 59 -24.19 6.28 -19.40
N LEU A 60 -23.34 5.56 -18.67
CA LEU A 60 -22.79 4.26 -19.02
C LEU A 60 -23.80 3.16 -18.72
N THR A 61 -24.39 2.62 -19.79
CA THR A 61 -25.21 1.41 -19.72
C THR A 61 -24.38 0.21 -20.13
N ASP A 62 -24.79 -0.99 -19.73
CA ASP A 62 -24.07 -2.22 -20.09
C ASP A 62 -23.91 -2.39 -21.61
N LYS A 63 -24.94 -2.00 -22.38
CA LYS A 63 -24.89 -2.00 -23.84
C LYS A 63 -23.82 -1.06 -24.40
N LYS A 64 -23.68 0.15 -23.83
CA LYS A 64 -22.66 1.12 -24.23
C LYS A 64 -21.26 0.65 -23.86
N ILE A 65 -21.11 0.03 -22.69
CA ILE A 65 -19.84 -0.54 -22.25
C ILE A 65 -19.40 -1.66 -23.19
N GLU A 66 -20.31 -2.56 -23.57
CA GLU A 66 -19.98 -3.66 -24.48
C GLU A 66 -19.64 -3.17 -25.89
N LEU A 67 -20.41 -2.20 -26.40
CA LEU A 67 -20.09 -1.54 -27.67
C LEU A 67 -18.71 -0.87 -27.61
N GLY A 68 -18.44 -0.09 -26.56
CA GLY A 68 -17.15 0.56 -26.36
C GLY A 68 -15.99 -0.44 -26.28
N LYS A 69 -16.17 -1.59 -25.63
CA LYS A 69 -15.17 -2.67 -25.61
C LYS A 69 -14.86 -3.17 -27.03
N LYS A 70 -15.88 -3.41 -27.85
CA LYS A 70 -15.69 -3.85 -29.24
C LYS A 70 -14.95 -2.78 -30.05
N LEU A 71 -15.41 -1.53 -29.99
CA LEU A 71 -14.82 -0.42 -30.73
C LEU A 71 -13.38 -0.13 -30.31
N TYR A 72 -13.05 -0.23 -29.02
CA TYR A 72 -11.68 -0.03 -28.51
C TYR A 72 -10.67 -1.00 -29.13
N PHE A 73 -11.12 -2.21 -29.47
CA PHE A 73 -10.29 -3.24 -30.09
C PHE A 73 -10.56 -3.41 -31.60
N GLU A 74 -11.36 -2.56 -32.24
CA GLU A 74 -11.59 -2.61 -33.69
C GLU A 74 -10.43 -1.90 -34.41
N PRO A 75 -9.54 -2.62 -35.12
CA PRO A 75 -8.33 -2.05 -35.70
C PRO A 75 -8.58 -1.17 -36.94
N ARG A 76 -9.83 -1.11 -37.41
CA ARG A 76 -10.25 -0.37 -38.62
C ARG A 76 -10.89 0.97 -38.28
N LEU A 77 -11.08 1.25 -37.00
CA LEU A 77 -11.50 2.54 -36.46
C LEU A 77 -10.27 3.26 -35.89
#